data_AF-A0A1L5PRY6-F1
#
_entry.id   AF-A0A1L5PRY6-F1
#
_cell.length_a   1.000
_cell.length_b   1.000
_cell.length_c   1.000
_cell.angle_alpha   90.00
_cell.angle_beta   90.00
_cell.angle_gamma   90.00
#
_symmetry.space_group_name_H-M   'P 1'
#
loop_
_entity.id
_entity.type
_entity.pdbx_description
1 polymer ?
#
loop_
_entity_poly.entity_id
_entity_poly.type
_entity_poly.pdbx_seq_one_letter_code
_entity_poly.pdbx_strand_id
1 'polypeptide(L)'
;MIPVDMPLMLLGYMIYIFSEVFLWLFIAGLIALLIPRSRRYMVARRWRFGLLLMLLAGGSVPYIESTNSHWQDWRSHNPRLKHEEVLGDLVLPAGTQVHLQNLEPFNDLSGDPVPYGMQSLDHADFDRTPGNIMGMPVRRLKLAQGHGFATVETLSAHDLAGWKCAPGEVEFRFPFGAHFMFSKWKMHQCTLAPGTELGGIVWPGPVEVFSNTTGWEARSEQSPVKLLGIELRSLSMMLDRPYGDGRWWRGSANQPFNFGAIHYPADIQVSFDQGQMLFSLPPDAQAQDRRTGTLIEGGQTVVQSMAGGVLGIRTNDSMGVYFPDELIVR
;
A
#
# COMPACT_ATOMS: atom_id res chain seq x y z
N MET A 1 -22.14 10.81 18.90
CA MET A 1 -21.67 9.64 19.68
C MET A 1 -22.90 8.82 20.04
N ILE A 2 -23.14 7.70 19.34
CA ILE A 2 -24.13 6.72 19.81
C ILE A 2 -23.48 6.03 21.02
N PRO A 3 -24.07 6.08 22.23
CA PRO A 3 -23.49 5.38 23.37
C PRO A 3 -23.51 3.89 23.08
N VAL A 4 -22.32 3.30 22.95
CA VAL A 4 -22.17 1.85 22.78
C VAL A 4 -22.34 1.21 24.16
N ASP A 5 -23.45 0.51 24.36
CA ASP A 5 -23.74 -0.23 25.57
C ASP A 5 -22.85 -1.50 25.61
N MET A 6 -21.71 -1.37 26.28
CA MET A 6 -20.71 -2.43 26.43
C MET A 6 -21.30 -3.75 26.99
N PRO A 7 -22.14 -3.74 28.05
CA PRO A 7 -22.89 -4.92 28.49
C PRO A 7 -23.70 -5.61 27.40
N LEU A 8 -24.40 -4.84 26.56
CA LEU A 8 -25.25 -5.38 25.50
C LEU A 8 -24.42 -6.05 24.39
N MET A 9 -23.30 -5.43 23.98
CA MET A 9 -22.35 -6.06 23.04
C MET A 9 -21.76 -7.36 23.58
N LEU A 10 -21.34 -7.36 24.84
CA LEU A 10 -20.79 -8.56 25.50
C LEU A 10 -21.83 -9.68 25.54
N LEU A 11 -23.08 -9.37 25.88
CA LEU A 11 -24.17 -10.35 25.86
C LEU A 11 -24.40 -10.90 24.45
N GLY A 12 -24.45 -10.04 23.43
CA GLY A 12 -24.59 -10.46 22.03
C GLY A 12 -23.45 -11.35 21.56
N TYR A 13 -22.20 -11.01 21.92
CA TYR A 13 -21.02 -11.80 21.60
C TYR A 13 -21.03 -13.18 22.30
N MET A 14 -21.46 -13.23 23.56
CA MET A 14 -21.62 -14.50 24.28
C MET A 14 -22.70 -15.38 23.64
N ILE A 15 -23.84 -14.80 23.25
CA ILE A 15 -24.90 -15.52 22.51
C ILE A 15 -24.35 -16.07 21.20
N TYR A 16 -23.57 -15.28 20.45
CA TYR A 16 -22.95 -15.70 19.20
C TYR A 16 -22.00 -16.90 19.39
N ILE A 17 -21.07 -16.84 20.34
CA ILE A 17 -20.14 -17.94 20.62
C ILE A 17 -20.88 -19.21 21.05
N PHE A 18 -21.84 -19.10 21.97
CA PHE A 18 -22.60 -20.28 22.41
C PHE A 18 -23.42 -20.87 21.27
N SER A 19 -23.97 -20.03 20.40
CA SER A 19 -24.70 -20.45 19.20
C SER A 19 -23.80 -21.19 18.21
N GLU A 20 -22.55 -20.73 18.02
CA GLU A 20 -21.53 -21.41 17.23
C GLU A 20 -21.18 -22.79 17.81
N VAL A 21 -20.95 -22.88 19.12
CA VAL A 21 -20.68 -24.15 19.81
C VAL A 21 -21.86 -25.11 19.66
N PHE A 22 -23.09 -24.63 19.78
CA PHE A 22 -24.29 -25.43 19.55
C PHE A 22 -24.39 -25.93 18.12
N LEU A 23 -24.02 -25.14 17.11
CA LEU A 23 -23.95 -25.57 15.72
C LEU A 23 -22.95 -26.71 15.52
N TRP A 24 -21.73 -26.57 16.05
CA TRP A 24 -20.71 -27.63 15.93
C TRP A 24 -21.11 -28.92 16.65
N LEU A 25 -21.73 -28.82 17.83
CA LEU A 25 -22.28 -29.97 18.54
C LEU A 25 -23.46 -30.60 17.81
N PHE A 26 -24.30 -29.80 17.16
CA PHE A 26 -25.39 -30.28 16.31
C PHE A 26 -24.84 -31.07 15.13
N ILE A 27 -23.86 -30.52 14.40
CA ILE A 27 -23.17 -31.19 13.29
C ILE A 27 -22.50 -32.48 13.76
N ALA A 28 -21.79 -32.46 14.90
CA ALA A 28 -21.18 -33.66 15.47
C ALA A 28 -22.24 -34.72 15.83
N GLY A 29 -23.40 -34.31 16.35
CA GLY A 29 -24.54 -35.19 16.61
C GLY A 29 -25.11 -35.82 15.34
N LEU A 30 -25.22 -35.04 14.25
CA LEU A 30 -25.63 -35.54 12.94
C LEU A 30 -24.61 -36.52 12.35
N ILE A 31 -23.31 -36.22 12.45
CA ILE A 31 -22.24 -37.11 12.00
C ILE A 31 -22.25 -38.41 12.82
N ALA A 32 -22.47 -38.33 14.14
CA ALA A 32 -22.58 -39.50 15.00
C ALA A 32 -23.75 -40.43 14.60
N LEU A 33 -24.80 -39.92 13.95
CA LEU A 33 -25.91 -40.75 13.44
C LEU A 33 -25.49 -41.59 12.22
N LEU A 34 -24.45 -41.18 11.49
CA LEU A 34 -23.91 -41.91 10.35
C LEU A 34 -23.05 -43.11 10.80
N ILE A 35 -22.55 -43.11 12.03
CA ILE A 35 -21.71 -44.19 12.57
C ILE A 35 -22.61 -45.30 13.18
N PRO A 36 -22.51 -46.58 12.73
CA PRO A 36 -23.46 -47.64 13.12
C PRO A 36 -23.54 -47.91 14.63
N ARG A 37 -22.41 -47.79 15.33
CA ARG A 37 -22.31 -48.10 16.77
C ARG A 37 -23.01 -47.05 17.63
N SER A 38 -22.79 -45.77 17.33
CA SER A 38 -23.44 -44.63 18.00
C SER A 38 -24.90 -44.48 17.57
N ARG A 39 -25.23 -44.76 16.30
CA ARG A 39 -26.62 -44.78 15.81
C ARG A 39 -27.50 -45.73 16.61
N ARG A 40 -27.05 -46.97 16.86
CA ARG A 40 -27.79 -47.95 17.67
C ARG A 40 -28.06 -47.43 19.09
N TYR A 41 -27.05 -46.80 19.71
CA TYR A 41 -27.17 -46.22 21.04
C TYR A 41 -28.13 -45.02 21.09
N MET A 42 -28.07 -44.14 20.07
CA MET A 42 -28.94 -42.96 19.99
C MET A 42 -30.39 -43.31 19.69
N VAL A 43 -30.65 -44.29 18.81
CA VAL A 43 -32.00 -44.77 18.48
C VAL A 43 -32.65 -45.43 19.70
N ALA A 44 -31.88 -46.18 20.51
CA ALA A 44 -32.39 -46.79 21.75
C ALA A 44 -32.88 -45.74 22.77
N ARG A 45 -32.43 -44.48 22.67
CA ARG A 45 -32.83 -43.35 23.53
C ARG A 45 -33.34 -42.17 22.70
N ARG A 46 -34.11 -42.47 21.65
CA ARG A 46 -34.58 -41.51 20.62
C ARG A 46 -35.11 -40.17 21.17
N TRP A 47 -35.83 -40.19 22.29
CA TRP A 47 -36.39 -38.98 22.89
C TRP A 47 -35.33 -38.04 23.48
N ARG A 48 -34.32 -38.60 24.17
CA ARG A 48 -33.26 -37.80 24.80
C ARG A 48 -32.36 -37.15 23.76
N PHE A 49 -31.98 -37.92 22.74
CA PHE A 49 -31.15 -37.41 21.64
C PHE A 49 -31.94 -36.50 20.69
N GLY A 50 -33.23 -36.79 20.45
CA GLY A 50 -34.11 -35.91 19.68
C GLY A 50 -34.28 -34.53 20.33
N LEU A 51 -34.54 -34.49 21.65
CA LEU A 51 -34.63 -33.23 22.40
C LEU A 51 -33.29 -32.47 22.41
N LEU A 52 -32.17 -33.19 22.61
CA LEU A 52 -30.85 -32.58 22.56
C LEU A 52 -30.57 -31.94 21.18
N LEU A 53 -30.82 -32.67 20.09
CA LEU A 53 -30.63 -32.15 18.74
C LEU A 53 -31.56 -30.97 18.45
N MET A 54 -32.80 -30.99 18.95
CA MET A 54 -33.74 -29.88 18.81
C MET A 54 -33.25 -28.62 19.56
N LEU A 55 -32.73 -28.78 20.79
CA LEU A 55 -32.14 -27.68 21.56
C LEU A 55 -30.89 -27.11 20.89
N LEU A 56 -30.01 -27.98 20.40
CA LEU A 56 -28.80 -27.56 19.67
C LEU A 56 -29.17 -26.84 18.36
N ALA A 57 -30.15 -27.34 17.62
CA ALA A 57 -30.65 -26.69 16.40
C ALA A 57 -31.22 -25.31 16.71
N GLY A 58 -32.12 -25.19 17.70
CA GLY A 58 -32.69 -23.90 18.12
C GLY A 58 -31.62 -22.92 18.62
N GLY A 59 -30.67 -23.43 19.41
CA GLY A 59 -29.55 -22.64 19.91
C GLY A 59 -28.58 -22.16 18.82
N SER A 60 -28.49 -22.85 17.68
CA SER A 60 -27.64 -22.47 16.53
C SER A 60 -28.22 -21.39 15.61
N VAL A 61 -29.52 -21.07 15.75
CA VAL A 61 -30.23 -20.13 14.86
C VAL A 61 -29.56 -18.74 14.83
N PRO A 62 -29.22 -18.09 15.97
CA PRO A 62 -28.60 -16.77 15.96
C PRO A 62 -27.30 -16.70 15.14
N TYR A 63 -26.43 -17.70 15.27
CA TYR A 63 -25.17 -17.77 14.51
C TYR A 63 -25.41 -17.92 13.01
N ILE A 64 -26.33 -18.82 12.62
CA ILE A 64 -26.67 -19.05 11.21
C ILE A 64 -27.28 -17.79 10.59
N GLU A 65 -28.22 -17.15 11.29
CA GLU A 65 -28.88 -15.93 10.83
C GLU A 65 -27.89 -14.79 10.65
N SER A 66 -27.02 -14.56 11.64
CA SER A 66 -25.98 -13.54 11.58
C SER A 66 -24.95 -13.80 10.47
N THR A 67 -24.55 -15.05 10.27
CA THR A 67 -23.61 -15.41 9.19
C THR A 67 -24.27 -15.22 7.84
N ASN A 68 -25.53 -15.62 7.69
CA ASN A 68 -26.27 -15.47 6.45
C ASN A 68 -26.54 -13.99 6.13
N SER A 69 -26.91 -13.17 7.12
CA SER A 69 -27.11 -11.73 6.90
C SER A 69 -25.80 -11.04 6.51
N HIS A 70 -24.71 -11.30 7.22
CA HIS A 70 -23.39 -10.77 6.88
C HIS A 70 -22.95 -11.20 5.48
N TRP A 71 -23.20 -12.45 5.10
CA TRP A 71 -22.86 -12.94 3.78
C TRP A 71 -23.75 -12.38 2.66
N GLN A 72 -25.04 -12.17 2.93
CA GLN A 72 -25.95 -11.48 2.01
C GLN A 72 -25.54 -10.01 1.82
N ASP A 73 -25.17 -9.34 2.91
CA ASP A 73 -24.65 -7.98 2.89
C ASP A 73 -23.36 -7.91 2.07
N TRP A 74 -22.37 -8.75 2.40
CA TRP A 74 -21.13 -8.86 1.63
C TRP A 74 -21.39 -9.10 0.13
N ARG A 75 -22.30 -10.01 -0.23
CA ARG A 75 -22.67 -10.23 -1.64
C ARG A 75 -23.29 -9.02 -2.30
N SER A 76 -24.12 -8.28 -1.56
CA SER A 76 -24.80 -7.10 -2.08
C SER A 76 -23.80 -5.99 -2.37
N HIS A 77 -22.77 -5.86 -1.53
CA HIS A 77 -21.61 -5.00 -1.76
C HIS A 77 -20.71 -5.48 -2.89
N ASN A 78 -20.72 -6.78 -3.24
CA ASN A 78 -19.85 -7.38 -4.25
C ASN A 78 -20.64 -7.98 -5.45
N PRO A 79 -21.41 -7.18 -6.21
CA PRO A 79 -22.14 -7.69 -7.36
C PRO A 79 -21.20 -7.93 -8.55
N ARG A 80 -21.58 -8.88 -9.40
CA ARG A 80 -20.96 -9.08 -10.72
C ARG A 80 -21.87 -8.51 -11.80
N LEU A 81 -21.31 -7.65 -12.64
CA LEU A 81 -22.08 -6.96 -13.68
C LEU A 81 -22.60 -7.94 -14.73
N LYS A 82 -23.90 -7.86 -15.03
CA LYS A 82 -24.53 -8.68 -16.09
C LYS A 82 -24.40 -8.05 -17.47
N HIS A 83 -24.32 -6.71 -17.50
CA HIS A 83 -24.21 -5.90 -18.70
C HIS A 83 -23.04 -4.92 -18.53
N GLU A 84 -22.64 -4.30 -19.62
CA GLU A 84 -21.70 -3.18 -19.56
C GLU A 84 -22.35 -2.00 -18.83
N GLU A 85 -21.61 -1.39 -17.91
CA GLU A 85 -22.02 -0.20 -17.17
C GLU A 85 -21.05 0.94 -17.49
N VAL A 86 -21.58 2.12 -17.77
CA VAL A 86 -20.79 3.32 -18.12
C VAL A 86 -20.97 4.37 -17.05
N LEU A 87 -19.86 4.75 -16.40
CA LEU A 87 -19.78 5.75 -15.35
C LEU A 87 -18.84 6.86 -15.82
N GLY A 88 -19.40 7.92 -16.40
CA GLY A 88 -18.58 8.98 -17.02
C GLY A 88 -17.68 8.42 -18.12
N ASP A 89 -16.36 8.56 -17.95
CA ASP A 89 -15.34 8.02 -18.85
C ASP A 89 -15.01 6.54 -18.56
N LEU A 90 -15.41 6.00 -17.40
CA LEU A 90 -15.15 4.63 -16.99
C LEU A 90 -16.18 3.67 -17.60
N VAL A 91 -15.70 2.70 -18.39
CA VAL A 91 -16.53 1.63 -18.94
C VAL A 91 -16.19 0.33 -18.22
N LEU A 92 -17.19 -0.26 -17.58
CA LEU A 92 -17.08 -1.55 -16.89
C LEU A 92 -17.72 -2.64 -17.74
N PRO A 93 -16.95 -3.55 -18.35
CA PRO A 93 -17.51 -4.59 -19.20
C PRO A 93 -18.36 -5.59 -18.41
N ALA A 94 -19.25 -6.28 -19.11
CA ALA A 94 -20.01 -7.37 -18.51
C ALA A 94 -19.10 -8.44 -17.90
N GLY A 95 -19.46 -8.94 -16.72
CA GLY A 95 -18.67 -9.92 -15.97
C GLY A 95 -17.64 -9.32 -15.01
N THR A 96 -17.45 -8.00 -15.01
CA THR A 96 -16.64 -7.29 -14.00
C THR A 96 -17.21 -7.51 -12.61
N GLN A 97 -16.34 -7.86 -11.67
CA GLN A 97 -16.69 -7.96 -10.25
C GLN A 97 -16.45 -6.60 -9.62
N VAL A 98 -17.49 -5.96 -9.10
CA VAL A 98 -17.35 -4.64 -8.46
C VAL A 98 -17.55 -4.74 -6.97
N HIS A 99 -17.06 -3.73 -6.26
CA HIS A 99 -17.39 -3.48 -4.87
C HIS A 99 -17.86 -2.06 -4.68
N LEU A 100 -19.01 -1.96 -4.02
CA LEU A 100 -19.68 -0.71 -3.75
C LEU A 100 -19.50 -0.39 -2.27
N GLN A 101 -19.14 0.84 -1.94
CA GLN A 101 -18.99 1.24 -0.54
C GLN A 101 -20.35 1.42 0.14
N ASN A 102 -21.33 1.95 -0.59
CA ASN A 102 -22.65 2.27 -0.08
C ASN A 102 -23.72 1.73 -1.03
N LEU A 103 -24.59 0.86 -0.53
CA LEU A 103 -25.70 0.29 -1.32
C LEU A 103 -26.93 1.20 -1.33
N GLU A 104 -27.23 1.79 -0.19
CA GLU A 104 -28.41 2.63 0.03
C GLU A 104 -28.00 4.09 0.24
N PRO A 105 -28.87 5.05 -0.13
CA PRO A 105 -28.62 6.46 0.12
C PRO A 105 -28.68 6.77 1.62
N PHE A 106 -27.68 7.49 2.11
CA PHE A 106 -27.68 8.08 3.44
C PHE A 106 -26.91 9.41 3.45
N ASN A 107 -26.98 10.13 4.57
CA ASN A 107 -26.25 11.38 4.77
C ASN A 107 -25.05 11.14 5.69
N ASP A 108 -23.95 11.82 5.40
CA ASP A 108 -22.78 11.81 6.27
C ASP A 108 -23.05 12.54 7.61
N LEU A 109 -22.03 12.62 8.46
CA LEU A 109 -22.14 13.29 9.76
C LEU A 109 -22.40 14.80 9.66
N SER A 110 -22.13 15.40 8.50
CA SER A 110 -22.37 16.80 8.18
C SER A 110 -23.78 17.04 7.60
N GLY A 111 -24.50 15.97 7.27
CA GLY A 111 -25.84 16.02 6.69
C GLY A 111 -25.86 16.00 5.16
N ASP A 112 -24.70 15.83 4.51
CA ASP A 112 -24.58 15.81 3.05
C ASP A 112 -24.80 14.39 2.51
N PRO A 113 -25.50 14.25 1.37
CA PRO A 113 -25.77 12.94 0.78
C PRO A 113 -24.48 12.30 0.25
N VAL A 114 -24.24 11.04 0.62
CA VAL A 114 -23.09 10.28 0.09
C VAL A 114 -23.44 9.59 -1.24
N PRO A 115 -22.44 9.35 -2.12
CA PRO A 115 -22.63 8.50 -3.29
C PRO A 115 -23.09 7.09 -2.88
N TYR A 116 -24.02 6.51 -3.63
CA TYR A 116 -24.56 5.16 -3.41
C TYR A 116 -24.69 4.39 -4.74
N GLY A 117 -24.86 3.06 -4.66
CA GLY A 117 -24.90 2.20 -5.83
C GLY A 117 -23.60 2.29 -6.65
N MET A 118 -23.70 2.30 -7.98
CA MET A 118 -22.50 2.38 -8.84
C MET A 118 -21.68 3.66 -8.67
N GLN A 119 -22.28 4.73 -8.14
CA GLN A 119 -21.52 5.96 -7.84
C GLN A 119 -20.61 5.79 -6.62
N SER A 120 -20.87 4.80 -5.76
CA SER A 120 -20.02 4.45 -4.60
C SER A 120 -18.98 3.38 -4.91
N LEU A 121 -18.66 3.16 -6.20
CA LEU A 121 -17.65 2.20 -6.62
C LEU A 121 -16.31 2.44 -5.91
N ASP A 122 -15.88 1.45 -5.14
CA ASP A 122 -14.59 1.45 -4.43
C ASP A 122 -13.55 0.59 -5.17
N HIS A 123 -13.95 -0.54 -5.74
CA HIS A 123 -13.05 -1.34 -6.57
C HIS A 123 -13.76 -2.12 -7.67
N ALA A 124 -13.01 -2.46 -8.72
CA ALA A 124 -13.43 -3.28 -9.83
C ALA A 124 -12.32 -4.27 -10.23
N ASP A 125 -12.66 -5.55 -10.24
CA ASP A 125 -11.82 -6.65 -10.72
C ASP A 125 -12.32 -7.11 -12.10
N PHE A 126 -11.45 -6.99 -13.10
CA PHE A 126 -11.70 -7.31 -14.50
C PHE A 126 -11.33 -8.78 -14.81
N ASP A 127 -11.94 -9.73 -14.08
CA ASP A 127 -11.58 -11.16 -14.10
C ASP A 127 -11.67 -11.83 -15.48
N ARG A 128 -12.65 -11.43 -16.30
CA ARG A 128 -13.00 -12.11 -17.56
C ARG A 128 -12.50 -11.37 -18.79
N THR A 129 -12.70 -10.06 -18.79
CA THR A 129 -12.35 -9.17 -19.89
C THR A 129 -11.57 -8.01 -19.29
N PRO A 130 -10.34 -7.74 -19.72
CA PRO A 130 -9.57 -6.61 -19.23
C PRO A 130 -10.36 -5.30 -19.35
N GLY A 131 -10.30 -4.48 -18.31
CA GLY A 131 -10.82 -3.12 -18.36
C GLY A 131 -9.97 -2.24 -19.27
N ASN A 132 -10.51 -1.11 -19.68
CA ASN A 132 -9.75 -0.08 -20.40
C ASN A 132 -9.82 1.23 -19.63
N ILE A 133 -8.67 1.71 -19.14
CA ILE A 133 -8.56 2.99 -18.43
C ILE A 133 -7.51 3.83 -19.13
N MET A 134 -7.92 4.99 -19.67
CA MET A 134 -7.02 5.88 -20.42
C MET A 134 -6.26 5.18 -21.56
N GLY A 135 -6.87 4.20 -22.22
CA GLY A 135 -6.25 3.41 -23.29
C GLY A 135 -5.42 2.22 -22.80
N MET A 136 -5.30 2.01 -21.49
CA MET A 136 -4.54 0.91 -20.90
C MET A 136 -5.44 -0.29 -20.60
N PRO A 137 -5.06 -1.53 -21.00
CA PRO A 137 -5.66 -2.75 -20.52
C PRO A 137 -5.29 -2.99 -19.05
N VAL A 138 -6.32 -3.12 -18.21
CA VAL A 138 -6.17 -3.22 -16.76
C VAL A 138 -6.86 -4.45 -16.20
N ARG A 139 -6.29 -4.99 -15.13
CA ARG A 139 -6.85 -6.13 -14.40
C ARG A 139 -7.68 -5.69 -13.19
N ARG A 140 -7.29 -4.59 -12.57
CA ARG A 140 -7.93 -4.07 -11.36
C ARG A 140 -7.95 -2.55 -11.35
N LEU A 141 -9.01 -1.99 -10.81
CA LEU A 141 -9.16 -0.59 -10.46
C LEU A 141 -9.58 -0.49 -8.99
N LYS A 142 -8.92 0.38 -8.23
CA LYS A 142 -9.33 0.79 -6.88
C LYS A 142 -9.50 2.30 -6.86
N LEU A 143 -10.58 2.79 -6.27
CA LEU A 143 -10.98 4.19 -6.19
C LEU A 143 -11.12 4.60 -4.73
N ALA A 144 -10.14 5.34 -4.21
CA ALA A 144 -10.25 5.99 -2.91
C ALA A 144 -10.91 7.36 -3.09
N GLN A 145 -12.21 7.37 -3.39
CA GLN A 145 -12.95 8.59 -3.77
C GLN A 145 -12.81 9.73 -2.74
N GLY A 146 -12.90 9.40 -1.44
CA GLY A 146 -12.78 10.37 -0.34
C GLY A 146 -11.38 10.98 -0.19
N HIS A 147 -10.36 10.36 -0.78
CA HIS A 147 -8.97 10.85 -0.73
C HIS A 147 -8.49 11.42 -2.07
N GLY A 148 -9.23 11.21 -3.16
CA GLY A 148 -8.87 11.71 -4.49
C GLY A 148 -7.81 10.88 -5.20
N PHE A 149 -7.78 9.55 -4.98
CA PHE A 149 -6.80 8.64 -5.57
C PHE A 149 -7.44 7.46 -6.29
N ALA A 150 -6.79 7.01 -7.36
CA ALA A 150 -7.08 5.75 -8.03
C ALA A 150 -5.81 4.92 -8.16
N THR A 151 -5.90 3.62 -7.91
CA THR A 151 -4.84 2.66 -8.19
C THR A 151 -5.32 1.73 -9.30
N VAL A 152 -4.50 1.57 -10.32
CA VAL A 152 -4.80 0.77 -11.50
C VAL A 152 -3.72 -0.28 -11.69
N GLU A 153 -4.10 -1.56 -11.78
CA GLU A 153 -3.18 -2.65 -12.08
C GLU A 153 -3.16 -2.89 -13.61
N THR A 154 -2.09 -2.45 -14.26
CA THR A 154 -1.91 -2.53 -15.72
C THR A 154 -1.34 -3.88 -16.14
N LEU A 155 -1.79 -4.40 -17.29
CA LEU A 155 -1.34 -5.70 -17.81
C LEU A 155 -0.10 -5.62 -18.71
N SER A 156 0.21 -4.43 -19.22
CA SER A 156 1.35 -4.21 -20.11
C SER A 156 1.98 -2.84 -19.88
N ALA A 157 3.19 -2.65 -20.39
CA ALA A 157 3.90 -1.38 -20.26
C ALA A 157 3.21 -0.29 -21.09
N HIS A 158 3.13 0.92 -20.54
CA HIS A 158 2.45 2.06 -21.17
C HIS A 158 3.22 3.37 -20.98
N ASP A 159 3.08 4.26 -21.94
CA ASP A 159 3.60 5.61 -21.87
C ASP A 159 2.61 6.53 -21.13
N LEU A 160 2.98 6.97 -19.94
CA LEU A 160 2.16 7.81 -19.06
C LEU A 160 2.92 9.05 -18.62
N ALA A 161 2.38 10.24 -18.89
CA ALA A 161 3.01 11.51 -18.53
C ALA A 161 4.50 11.63 -18.98
N GLY A 162 4.85 10.97 -20.10
CA GLY A 162 6.22 10.92 -20.62
C GLY A 162 7.10 9.81 -20.05
N TRP A 163 6.58 8.93 -19.21
CA TRP A 163 7.27 7.79 -18.62
C TRP A 163 6.82 6.47 -19.25
N LYS A 164 7.76 5.57 -19.55
CA LYS A 164 7.45 4.21 -19.95
C LYS A 164 7.30 3.31 -18.72
N CYS A 165 6.11 3.33 -18.13
CA CYS A 165 5.79 2.55 -16.94
C CYS A 165 5.74 1.05 -17.28
N ALA A 166 6.34 0.23 -16.43
CA ALA A 166 6.27 -1.22 -16.49
C ALA A 166 4.86 -1.72 -16.14
N PRO A 167 4.51 -2.96 -16.51
CA PRO A 167 3.25 -3.58 -16.05
C PRO A 167 3.22 -3.65 -14.53
N GLY A 168 2.05 -3.35 -13.94
CA GLY A 168 1.88 -3.31 -12.49
C GLY A 168 0.99 -2.16 -12.04
N GLU A 169 1.11 -1.80 -10.76
CA GLU A 169 0.31 -0.74 -10.14
C GLU A 169 0.76 0.65 -10.60
N VAL A 170 -0.23 1.47 -10.97
CA VAL A 170 -0.09 2.88 -11.30
C VAL A 170 -1.09 3.65 -10.46
N GLU A 171 -0.61 4.67 -9.76
CA GLU A 171 -1.44 5.53 -8.94
C GLU A 171 -1.74 6.84 -9.66
N PHE A 172 -2.99 7.29 -9.59
CA PHE A 172 -3.47 8.56 -10.11
C PHE A 172 -4.08 9.40 -8.99
N ARG A 173 -3.91 10.71 -9.09
CA ARG A 173 -4.64 11.70 -8.30
C ARG A 173 -5.71 12.37 -9.15
N PHE A 174 -6.85 12.68 -8.55
CA PHE A 174 -7.92 13.44 -9.17
C PHE A 174 -8.60 14.37 -8.16
N PRO A 175 -9.16 15.51 -8.60
CA PRO A 175 -9.91 16.39 -7.71
C PRO A 175 -11.21 15.73 -7.25
N PHE A 176 -11.72 16.18 -6.10
CA PHE A 176 -12.97 15.68 -5.53
C PHE A 176 -14.12 15.72 -6.56
N GLY A 177 -14.91 14.65 -6.64
CA GLY A 177 -16.00 14.51 -7.60
C GLY A 177 -15.60 14.13 -9.05
N ALA A 178 -14.31 14.05 -9.37
CA ALA A 178 -13.82 13.71 -10.71
C ALA A 178 -13.35 12.25 -10.86
N HIS A 179 -13.80 11.35 -9.98
CA HIS A 179 -13.39 9.94 -9.95
C HIS A 179 -13.81 9.15 -11.20
N PHE A 180 -14.71 9.68 -12.03
CA PHE A 180 -15.09 9.10 -13.32
C PHE A 180 -14.71 9.96 -14.53
N MET A 181 -13.86 10.98 -14.36
CA MET A 181 -13.40 11.86 -15.43
C MET A 181 -11.89 11.70 -15.64
N PHE A 182 -11.48 10.82 -16.54
CA PHE A 182 -10.07 10.50 -16.78
C PHE A 182 -9.26 11.70 -17.27
N SER A 183 -9.90 12.65 -17.96
CA SER A 183 -9.26 13.93 -18.33
C SER A 183 -8.77 14.77 -17.13
N LYS A 184 -9.27 14.50 -15.92
CA LYS A 184 -8.86 15.16 -14.67
C LYS A 184 -7.85 14.35 -13.87
N TRP A 185 -7.58 13.10 -14.25
CA TRP A 185 -6.63 12.24 -13.57
C TRP A 185 -5.21 12.66 -13.94
N LYS A 186 -4.34 12.67 -12.94
CA LYS A 186 -2.92 12.94 -13.10
C LYS A 186 -2.14 11.78 -12.51
N MET A 187 -1.20 11.23 -13.29
CA MET A 187 -0.33 10.17 -12.79
C MET A 187 0.42 10.69 -11.57
N HIS A 188 0.27 9.98 -10.47
CA HIS A 188 0.99 10.25 -9.23
C HIS A 188 2.19 9.34 -9.09
N GLN A 189 2.05 8.05 -9.38
CA GLN A 189 3.12 7.07 -9.21
C GLN A 189 3.06 6.00 -10.31
N CYS A 190 4.21 5.57 -10.80
CA CYS A 190 4.33 4.31 -11.52
C CYS A 190 5.71 3.67 -11.31
N THR A 191 5.85 2.40 -11.63
CA THR A 191 7.16 1.70 -11.61
C THR A 191 7.74 1.62 -13.01
N LEU A 192 9.03 1.88 -13.16
CA LEU A 192 9.79 1.72 -14.40
C LEU A 192 10.52 0.38 -14.41
N ALA A 193 10.81 -0.12 -15.60
CA ALA A 193 11.51 -1.39 -15.77
C ALA A 193 12.98 -1.31 -15.28
N PRO A 194 13.56 -2.41 -14.80
CA PRO A 194 14.99 -2.50 -14.55
C PRO A 194 15.84 -2.13 -15.77
N GLY A 195 17.00 -1.53 -15.55
CA GLY A 195 17.90 -1.06 -16.61
C GLY A 195 17.52 0.29 -17.21
N THR A 196 16.54 0.99 -16.65
CA THR A 196 16.17 2.35 -17.09
C THR A 196 17.30 3.33 -16.79
N GLU A 197 17.67 4.13 -17.79
CA GLU A 197 18.65 5.22 -17.64
C GLU A 197 17.94 6.51 -17.23
N LEU A 198 18.32 7.07 -16.06
CA LEU A 198 17.77 8.32 -15.51
C LEU A 198 18.85 9.08 -14.77
N GLY A 199 18.89 10.41 -14.94
CA GLY A 199 19.85 11.27 -14.23
C GLY A 199 21.31 10.89 -14.48
N GLY A 200 21.62 10.34 -15.66
CA GLY A 200 22.97 9.93 -16.05
C GLY A 200 23.44 8.61 -15.44
N ILE A 201 22.55 7.82 -14.83
CA ILE A 201 22.86 6.46 -14.35
C ILE A 201 21.86 5.43 -14.85
N VAL A 202 22.32 4.19 -14.96
CA VAL A 202 21.46 3.03 -15.23
C VAL A 202 21.02 2.45 -13.89
N TRP A 203 19.71 2.39 -13.68
CA TRP A 203 19.14 1.82 -12.47
C TRP A 203 19.05 0.29 -12.60
N PRO A 204 19.71 -0.49 -11.74
CA PRO A 204 19.80 -1.94 -11.91
C PRO A 204 18.50 -2.68 -11.61
N GLY A 205 17.63 -2.12 -10.78
CA GLY A 205 16.33 -2.68 -10.41
C GLY A 205 15.15 -1.81 -10.83
N PRO A 206 13.92 -2.20 -10.45
CA PRO A 206 12.72 -1.39 -10.68
C PRO A 206 12.86 -0.02 -9.99
N VAL A 207 12.33 1.02 -10.63
CA VAL A 207 12.38 2.40 -10.11
C VAL A 207 10.97 2.92 -9.95
N GLU A 208 10.61 3.35 -8.76
CA GLU A 208 9.34 4.02 -8.54
C GLU A 208 9.49 5.50 -8.86
N VAL A 209 8.65 6.02 -9.74
CA VAL A 209 8.61 7.45 -10.07
C VAL A 209 7.34 8.08 -9.54
N PHE A 210 7.50 9.22 -8.87
CA PHE A 210 6.42 9.96 -8.23
C PHE A 210 6.34 11.37 -8.78
N SER A 211 5.13 11.86 -9.02
CA SER A 211 4.89 13.27 -9.32
C SER A 211 5.02 14.08 -8.03
N ASN A 212 5.84 15.13 -8.04
CA ASN A 212 5.95 16.11 -6.96
C ASN A 212 5.57 17.51 -7.48
N THR A 213 5.34 18.47 -6.58
CA THR A 213 5.01 19.87 -6.93
C THR A 213 6.10 20.55 -7.75
N THR A 214 7.35 20.12 -7.59
CA THR A 214 8.53 20.72 -8.22
C THR A 214 9.11 19.90 -9.38
N GLY A 215 8.51 18.76 -9.73
CA GLY A 215 9.01 17.86 -10.77
C GLY A 215 8.67 16.40 -10.49
N TRP A 216 9.66 15.53 -10.68
CA TRP A 216 9.52 14.09 -10.47
C TRP A 216 10.56 13.59 -9.47
N GLU A 217 10.19 12.59 -8.68
CA GLU A 217 11.11 11.89 -7.80
C GLU A 217 11.22 10.43 -8.24
N ALA A 218 12.43 9.95 -8.49
CA ALA A 218 12.74 8.56 -8.78
C ALA A 218 13.33 7.89 -7.53
N ARG A 219 12.79 6.75 -7.10
CA ARG A 219 13.22 6.01 -5.91
C ARG A 219 13.56 4.56 -6.22
N SER A 220 14.60 4.06 -5.57
CA SER A 220 14.90 2.64 -5.41
C SER A 220 15.20 2.36 -3.95
N GLU A 221 14.46 1.45 -3.34
CA GLU A 221 14.69 1.00 -1.96
C GLU A 221 15.11 -0.47 -1.87
N GLN A 222 14.84 -1.25 -2.92
CA GLN A 222 15.01 -2.71 -2.91
C GLN A 222 16.23 -3.18 -3.71
N SER A 223 16.87 -2.29 -4.48
CA SER A 223 17.98 -2.64 -5.37
C SER A 223 19.12 -1.65 -5.17
N PRO A 224 20.30 -2.12 -4.71
CA PRO A 224 21.46 -1.26 -4.55
C PRO A 224 21.86 -0.60 -5.86
N VAL A 225 22.18 0.69 -5.82
CA VAL A 225 22.56 1.49 -6.98
C VAL A 225 23.97 1.99 -6.79
N LYS A 226 24.82 1.86 -7.83
CA LYS A 226 26.17 2.42 -7.79
C LYS A 226 26.19 3.79 -8.45
N LEU A 227 26.53 4.81 -7.68
CA LEU A 227 26.59 6.20 -8.14
C LEU A 227 27.89 6.84 -7.65
N LEU A 228 28.68 7.40 -8.58
CA LEU A 228 30.00 8.00 -8.29
C LEU A 228 30.96 7.06 -7.53
N GLY A 229 30.87 5.75 -7.81
CA GLY A 229 31.67 4.74 -7.12
C GLY A 229 31.15 4.32 -5.74
N ILE A 230 30.09 4.95 -5.25
CA ILE A 230 29.44 4.66 -3.97
C ILE A 230 28.30 3.67 -4.23
N GLU A 231 28.28 2.56 -3.48
CA GLU A 231 27.15 1.63 -3.50
C GLU A 231 26.10 2.10 -2.50
N LEU A 232 24.92 2.47 -2.99
CA LEU A 232 23.82 3.00 -2.20
C LEU A 232 22.74 1.93 -2.06
N ARG A 233 22.33 1.61 -0.82
CA ARG A 233 21.24 0.65 -0.56
C ARG A 233 19.88 1.20 -1.00
N SER A 234 19.72 2.52 -0.91
CA SER A 234 18.56 3.26 -1.37
C SER A 234 19.00 4.54 -2.07
N LEU A 235 18.22 4.98 -3.04
CA LEU A 235 18.45 6.21 -3.79
C LEU A 235 17.11 6.88 -4.11
N SER A 236 16.97 8.14 -3.73
CA SER A 236 15.94 9.07 -4.17
C SER A 236 16.59 10.17 -5.00
N MET A 237 16.04 10.47 -6.16
CA MET A 237 16.56 11.47 -7.09
C MET A 237 15.44 12.37 -7.60
N MET A 238 15.64 13.68 -7.52
CA MET A 238 14.73 14.69 -8.06
C MET A 238 15.11 15.06 -9.50
N LEU A 239 14.12 15.02 -10.38
CA LEU A 239 14.21 15.26 -11.81
C LEU A 239 13.29 16.42 -12.20
N ASP A 240 13.72 17.26 -13.14
CA ASP A 240 12.90 18.35 -13.68
C ASP A 240 11.77 17.86 -14.59
N ARG A 241 12.04 16.77 -15.32
CA ARG A 241 11.19 16.23 -16.37
C ARG A 241 11.45 14.72 -16.53
N PRO A 242 10.53 13.98 -17.20
CA PRO A 242 10.75 12.58 -17.53
C PRO A 242 12.07 12.38 -18.28
N TYR A 243 12.87 11.40 -17.85
CA TYR A 243 14.19 11.09 -18.39
C TYR A 243 15.18 12.27 -18.42
N GLY A 244 14.97 13.28 -17.57
CA GLY A 244 15.87 14.42 -17.44
C GLY A 244 17.10 14.15 -16.56
N ASP A 245 17.89 15.21 -16.36
CA ASP A 245 19.04 15.19 -15.45
C ASP A 245 18.60 15.23 -13.98
N GLY A 246 19.39 14.61 -13.12
CA GLY A 246 19.21 14.66 -11.67
C GLY A 246 19.66 16.01 -11.12
N ARG A 247 18.73 16.80 -10.58
CA ARG A 247 19.06 18.07 -9.90
C ARG A 247 19.67 17.84 -8.52
N TRP A 248 19.11 16.86 -7.81
CA TRP A 248 19.42 16.55 -6.43
C TRP A 248 19.16 15.07 -6.20
N TRP A 249 19.97 14.43 -5.36
CA TRP A 249 19.70 13.07 -4.94
C TRP A 249 20.19 12.82 -3.52
N ARG A 250 19.60 11.82 -2.89
CA ARG A 250 19.95 11.33 -1.55
C ARG A 250 19.86 9.82 -1.52
N GLY A 251 20.79 9.19 -0.84
CA GLY A 251 20.77 7.76 -0.57
C GLY A 251 21.45 7.43 0.75
N SER A 252 21.50 6.13 1.05
CA SER A 252 22.28 5.61 2.17
C SER A 252 23.36 4.67 1.65
N ALA A 253 24.58 4.82 2.14
CA ALA A 253 25.69 3.95 1.74
C ALA A 253 25.47 2.51 2.23
N ASN A 254 25.66 1.53 1.36
CA ASN A 254 25.50 0.11 1.69
C ASN A 254 26.76 -0.48 2.35
N GLN A 255 27.93 0.08 2.05
CA GLN A 255 29.24 -0.42 2.51
C GLN A 255 30.16 0.75 2.82
N PRO A 256 31.22 0.55 3.65
CA PRO A 256 32.24 1.56 3.86
C PRO A 256 32.93 1.91 2.54
N PHE A 257 33.26 3.17 2.34
CA PHE A 257 33.84 3.64 1.09
C PHE A 257 34.82 4.78 1.30
N ASN A 258 35.57 5.11 0.25
CA ASN A 258 36.46 6.25 0.23
C ASN A 258 35.92 7.29 -0.75
N PHE A 259 35.91 8.56 -0.34
CA PHE A 259 35.63 9.66 -1.25
C PHE A 259 36.66 10.77 -1.05
N GLY A 260 37.53 10.94 -2.05
CA GLY A 260 38.74 11.74 -1.91
C GLY A 260 39.65 11.18 -0.80
N ALA A 261 39.98 12.03 0.17
CA ALA A 261 40.86 11.67 1.29
C ALA A 261 40.14 11.03 2.49
N ILE A 262 38.80 11.06 2.51
CA ILE A 262 38.02 10.64 3.67
C ILE A 262 37.54 9.20 3.49
N HIS A 263 37.70 8.39 4.54
CA HIS A 263 37.09 7.08 4.67
C HIS A 263 35.79 7.20 5.47
N TYR A 264 34.69 6.74 4.88
CA TYR A 264 33.36 6.76 5.47
C TYR A 264 32.90 5.35 5.86
N PRO A 265 32.18 5.20 6.98
CA PRO A 265 31.54 3.94 7.33
C PRO A 265 30.32 3.66 6.44
N ALA A 266 29.77 2.46 6.56
CA ALA A 266 28.48 2.12 5.96
C ALA A 266 27.33 2.87 6.64
N ASP A 267 26.13 2.78 6.06
CA ASP A 267 24.86 3.26 6.62
C ASP A 267 24.77 4.77 6.87
N ILE A 268 25.73 5.54 6.35
CA ILE A 268 25.67 7.00 6.37
C ILE A 268 24.75 7.53 5.28
N GLN A 269 24.15 8.69 5.53
CA GLN A 269 23.39 9.39 4.50
C GLN A 269 24.35 10.12 3.55
N VAL A 270 24.18 9.90 2.26
CA VAL A 270 24.93 10.56 1.20
C VAL A 270 23.96 11.35 0.34
N SER A 271 24.26 12.60 0.03
CA SER A 271 23.45 13.38 -0.89
C SER A 271 24.30 14.30 -1.75
N PHE A 272 23.73 14.69 -2.88
CA PHE A 272 24.28 15.69 -3.77
C PHE A 272 23.32 16.86 -3.89
N ASP A 273 23.79 18.05 -3.55
CA ASP A 273 23.01 19.28 -3.63
C ASP A 273 23.89 20.43 -4.13
N GLN A 274 23.36 21.23 -5.07
CA GLN A 274 24.03 22.42 -5.62
C GLN A 274 25.50 22.21 -6.03
N GLY A 275 25.84 21.05 -6.61
CA GLY A 275 27.21 20.74 -7.04
C GLY A 275 28.13 20.22 -5.94
N GLN A 276 27.62 19.99 -4.73
CA GLN A 276 28.37 19.54 -3.56
C GLN A 276 27.89 18.18 -3.08
N MET A 277 28.82 17.37 -2.63
CA MET A 277 28.56 16.10 -1.96
C MET A 277 28.48 16.33 -0.46
N LEU A 278 27.42 15.80 0.15
CA LEU A 278 27.16 15.90 1.58
C LEU A 278 27.16 14.48 2.16
N PHE A 279 28.08 14.22 3.08
CA PHE A 279 28.23 12.94 3.79
C PHE A 279 27.89 13.15 5.26
N SER A 280 26.67 12.80 5.66
CA SER A 280 26.14 13.02 7.00
C SER A 280 26.34 11.79 7.87
N LEU A 281 27.10 11.93 8.95
CA LEU A 281 27.38 10.87 9.91
C LEU A 281 26.29 10.82 10.98
N PRO A 282 25.67 9.65 11.24
CA PRO A 282 24.81 9.50 12.42
C PRO A 282 25.63 9.67 13.72
N PRO A 283 24.98 9.94 14.87
CA PRO A 283 25.68 10.26 16.12
C PRO A 283 26.66 9.19 16.62
N ASP A 284 26.44 7.94 16.26
CA ASP A 284 27.22 6.76 16.67
C ASP A 284 28.30 6.34 15.65
N ALA A 285 28.41 7.03 14.51
CA ALA A 285 29.38 6.74 13.48
C ALA A 285 30.58 7.70 13.50
N GLN A 286 31.70 7.25 12.92
CA GLN A 286 32.90 8.07 12.74
C GLN A 286 33.47 7.89 11.34
N ALA A 287 33.94 8.98 10.73
CA ALA A 287 34.75 8.94 9.52
C ALA A 287 36.21 9.26 9.84
N GLN A 288 37.12 9.00 8.90
CA GLN A 288 38.55 9.24 9.09
C GLN A 288 39.15 10.00 7.91
N ASP A 289 39.82 11.13 8.17
CA ASP A 289 40.72 11.74 7.16
C ASP A 289 41.99 10.91 7.09
N ARG A 290 42.20 10.23 5.96
CA ARG A 290 43.36 9.33 5.78
C ARG A 290 44.68 10.07 5.65
N ARG A 291 44.68 11.38 5.38
CA ARG A 291 45.90 12.19 5.27
C ARG A 291 46.48 12.52 6.64
N THR A 292 45.62 12.80 7.61
CA THR A 292 46.01 13.23 8.97
C THR A 292 45.79 12.14 10.02
N GLY A 293 44.99 11.13 9.71
CA GLY A 293 44.53 10.11 10.66
C GLY A 293 43.43 10.60 11.61
N THR A 294 42.97 11.85 11.46
CA THR A 294 41.99 12.47 12.34
C THR A 294 40.61 11.87 12.14
N LEU A 295 39.92 11.59 13.25
CA LEU A 295 38.53 11.14 13.23
C LEU A 295 37.60 12.35 13.12
N ILE A 296 36.52 12.15 12.36
CA ILE A 296 35.40 13.08 12.22
C ILE A 296 34.26 12.43 12.99
N GLU A 297 33.81 13.11 14.04
CA GLU A 297 32.81 12.60 14.98
C GLU A 297 31.41 12.54 14.34
N GLY A 298 30.57 11.67 14.90
CA GLY A 298 29.14 11.58 14.57
C GLY A 298 28.40 12.88 14.84
N GLY A 299 27.24 13.06 14.20
CA GLY A 299 26.51 14.34 14.26
C GLY A 299 27.09 15.42 13.33
N GLN A 300 28.08 15.07 12.50
CA GLN A 300 28.71 15.97 11.54
C GLN A 300 28.43 15.57 10.10
N THR A 301 28.29 16.57 9.24
CA THR A 301 28.22 16.44 7.79
C THR A 301 29.50 16.99 7.17
N VAL A 302 30.20 16.13 6.44
CA VAL A 302 31.36 16.53 5.64
C VAL A 302 30.86 17.00 4.28
N VAL A 303 31.19 18.24 3.93
CA VAL A 303 30.87 18.85 2.63
C VAL A 303 32.09 18.70 1.73
N GLN A 304 31.95 18.03 0.60
CA GLN A 304 33.03 17.82 -0.37
C GLN A 304 32.63 18.29 -1.77
N SER A 305 33.63 18.68 -2.57
CA SER A 305 33.44 18.86 -4.01
C SER A 305 33.27 17.50 -4.70
N MET A 306 32.75 17.51 -5.93
CA MET A 306 32.66 16.30 -6.76
C MET A 306 34.00 15.59 -7.00
N ALA A 307 35.12 16.32 -6.89
CA ALA A 307 36.48 15.76 -7.01
C ALA A 307 37.00 15.14 -5.69
N GLY A 308 36.22 15.16 -4.61
CA GLY A 308 36.62 14.62 -3.30
C GLY A 308 37.40 15.60 -2.42
N GLY A 309 37.48 16.88 -2.78
CA GLY A 309 38.10 17.90 -1.94
C GLY A 309 37.16 18.31 -0.80
N VAL A 310 37.65 18.28 0.45
CA VAL A 310 36.86 18.73 1.62
C VAL A 310 36.71 20.25 1.59
N LEU A 311 35.46 20.71 1.52
CA LEU A 311 35.08 22.13 1.54
C LEU A 311 34.78 22.62 2.95
N GLY A 312 34.33 21.73 3.83
CA GLY A 312 34.10 22.02 5.24
C GLY A 312 33.44 20.86 5.98
N ILE A 313 33.37 20.98 7.30
CA ILE A 313 32.67 20.06 8.20
C ILE A 313 31.67 20.90 8.99
N ARG A 314 30.40 20.49 9.00
CA ARG A 314 29.28 21.22 9.63
C ARG A 314 28.51 20.27 10.54
N THR A 315 27.76 20.80 11.50
CA THR A 315 26.85 19.95 12.31
C THR A 315 25.63 19.55 11.48
N ASN A 316 25.11 18.34 11.71
CA ASN A 316 23.90 17.85 11.04
C ASN A 316 22.71 18.80 11.27
N ASP A 317 22.55 19.29 12.51
CA ASP A 317 21.54 20.30 12.89
C ASP A 317 21.58 21.54 12.00
N SER A 318 22.78 22.07 11.73
CA SER A 318 22.94 23.27 10.89
C SER A 318 22.57 23.03 9.42
N MET A 319 22.52 21.76 9.01
CA MET A 319 22.16 21.31 7.67
C MET A 319 20.73 20.75 7.60
N GLY A 320 19.99 20.75 8.71
CA GLY A 320 18.63 20.19 8.80
C GLY A 320 18.58 18.68 8.57
N VAL A 321 19.67 17.96 8.89
CA VAL A 321 19.74 16.50 8.79
C VAL A 321 19.44 15.91 10.16
N TYR A 322 18.45 15.02 10.22
CA TYR A 322 18.02 14.35 11.46
C TYR A 322 17.99 12.84 11.24
N PHE A 323 18.53 12.10 12.19
CA PHE A 323 18.48 10.64 12.19
C PHE A 323 17.34 10.14 13.09
N PRO A 324 16.66 9.02 12.77
CA PRO A 324 15.51 8.53 13.53
C PRO A 324 15.80 8.34 15.03
N ASP A 325 17.04 8.00 15.37
CA ASP A 325 17.47 7.76 16.75
C ASP A 325 17.63 9.06 17.56
N GLU A 326 17.66 10.23 16.92
CA GLU A 326 17.69 11.54 17.60
C GLU A 326 16.29 11.98 18.07
N LEU A 327 15.20 11.42 17.51
CA LEU A 327 13.82 11.79 17.84
C LEU A 327 13.31 11.18 19.16
N ILE A 328 14.04 10.23 19.76
CA ILE A 328 13.60 9.53 20.98
C ILE A 328 13.98 10.28 22.26
N VAL A 329 14.76 11.37 22.19
CA VAL A 329 15.17 12.13 23.38
C VAL A 329 14.85 13.61 23.24
N ARG A 330 13.57 13.97 23.42
CA ARG A 330 13.17 15.29 23.93
C ARG A 330 11.99 15.21 24.87
#